data_AF-A0AA39K965-F1
#
_entry.id   AF-A0AA39K965-F1
#
_cell.length_a   1.000
_cell.length_b   1.000
_cell.length_c   1.000
_cell.angle_alpha   90.00
_cell.angle_beta   90.00
_cell.angle_gamma   90.00
#
_symmetry.space_group_name_H-M   'P 1'
#
loop_
_entity.id
_entity.type
_entity.pdbx_description
1 polymer ?
#
loop_
_entity_poly.entity_id
_entity_poly.type
_entity_poly.pdbx_seq_one_letter_code
_entity_poly.pdbx_strand_id
1 'polypeptide(L)'
;MGEGKSSVIVPMTAVIAADGQSIARVVVLKSLARQMFQLLVQRISGLVNRHVFYMPFSRRLTIGSKEIEVIWNLYHQCMKVGGVLVIQPEHILSFKLICVNRLLDNNKRDGIGQDAEASQLLELQKWLDSHVRDILDESDEILHVRYQLIYTMGTQHSLEGYPDRWTTTQQIFTLVAEIISSVKLKAPQSVEVRHSEKNDGSFPFISIYSTDDKAGIELVDSVCTQILAGRLENYPIFTRLSDNLCKQVQQFISKVTVEPDVAKSVRELYFRTDTWNLLLLLRGLFAHGILVYVLKARRYRVDYGLDLSQTLLAVPYHAKDVPSLAAEFGHPDVAIALTCLSYYYAGLTNEQVDMCFNLLFKEDDPSVEYSSWIKNNKQIPLQLQHINGINMKDTEQCSHYLRPLFHHNHAVVDFFLSHIVFPKHAKEFPQKISTSGWDLAATRSKYTTGFSGTNDNHHLLPLSIQQYDPVGQQSTNAKVLDCLLCPENNHYQCTGSSLTTVGFLQLLINQDPEIRVLLDVGAQMLDLHNKELAKSWLSLQSCLSVVCSNLL
;
A
#
# COMPACT_ATOMS: atom_id res chain seq x y z
N MET A 1 -16.78 17.07 -14.75
CA MET A 1 -17.44 15.76 -14.52
C MET A 1 -18.94 15.90 -14.69
N GLY A 2 -19.67 14.86 -15.14
CA GLY A 2 -21.14 14.87 -15.17
C GLY A 2 -21.82 15.20 -16.50
N GLU A 3 -21.10 15.67 -17.52
CA GLU A 3 -21.63 16.05 -18.85
C GLU A 3 -21.95 14.85 -19.78
N GLY A 4 -21.87 13.63 -19.26
CA GLY A 4 -22.27 12.43 -20.01
C GLY A 4 -21.18 11.71 -20.83
N LYS A 5 -19.89 11.87 -20.48
CA LYS A 5 -18.75 11.11 -21.05
C LYS A 5 -19.03 9.60 -21.06
N SER A 6 -19.21 9.01 -19.89
CA SER A 6 -19.47 7.58 -19.73
C SER A 6 -20.87 7.20 -20.24
N SER A 7 -21.88 8.07 -20.07
CA SER A 7 -23.28 7.73 -20.36
C SER A 7 -23.74 7.93 -21.81
N VAL A 8 -22.99 8.69 -22.61
CA VAL A 8 -23.34 9.03 -24.00
C VAL A 8 -22.19 8.68 -24.94
N ILE A 9 -21.01 9.25 -24.73
CA ILE A 9 -19.89 9.13 -25.67
C ILE A 9 -19.40 7.67 -25.74
N VAL A 10 -19.14 7.05 -24.59
CA VAL A 10 -18.66 5.65 -24.54
C VAL A 10 -19.62 4.68 -25.25
N PRO A 11 -20.95 4.66 -24.97
CA PRO A 11 -21.90 3.85 -25.73
C PRO A 11 -21.88 4.10 -27.24
N MET A 12 -21.84 5.37 -27.68
CA MET A 12 -21.80 5.71 -29.10
C MET A 12 -20.53 5.18 -29.78
N THR A 13 -19.37 5.41 -29.16
CA THR A 13 -18.08 4.93 -29.67
C THR A 13 -18.05 3.40 -29.70
N ALA A 14 -18.60 2.73 -28.68
CA ALA A 14 -18.65 1.27 -28.61
C ALA A 14 -19.50 0.66 -29.73
N VAL A 15 -20.67 1.25 -30.03
CA VAL A 15 -21.53 0.78 -31.13
C VAL A 15 -20.85 0.95 -32.49
N ILE A 16 -20.15 2.08 -32.71
CA ILE A 16 -19.40 2.33 -33.95
C ILE A 16 -18.24 1.34 -34.09
N ALA A 17 -17.54 1.06 -32.99
CA ALA A 17 -16.43 0.11 -32.96
C ALA A 17 -16.89 -1.34 -33.14
N ALA A 18 -18.12 -1.68 -32.75
CA ALA A 18 -18.69 -3.02 -32.88
C ALA A 18 -19.24 -3.27 -34.31
N ASP A 19 -18.35 -3.20 -35.29
CA ASP A 19 -18.64 -3.23 -36.73
C ASP A 19 -18.85 -4.65 -37.31
N GLY A 20 -18.73 -5.69 -36.49
CA GLY A 20 -18.81 -7.09 -36.94
C GLY A 20 -17.48 -7.67 -37.42
N GLN A 21 -16.45 -6.84 -37.59
CA GLN A 21 -15.09 -7.22 -38.00
C GLN A 21 -14.09 -7.08 -36.84
N SER A 22 -14.45 -6.29 -35.82
CA SER A 22 -13.66 -6.08 -34.63
C SER A 22 -14.50 -6.19 -33.36
N ILE A 23 -13.85 -6.56 -32.27
CA ILE A 23 -14.44 -6.60 -30.93
C ILE A 23 -14.27 -5.23 -30.30
N ALA A 24 -15.38 -4.55 -30.03
CA ALA A 24 -15.38 -3.35 -29.20
C ALA A 24 -15.29 -3.75 -27.72
N ARG A 25 -14.16 -3.42 -27.06
CA ARG A 25 -14.00 -3.62 -25.62
C ARG A 25 -14.08 -2.29 -24.88
N VAL A 26 -15.06 -2.16 -24.01
CA VAL A 26 -15.17 -1.05 -23.06
C VAL A 26 -14.44 -1.46 -21.79
N VAL A 27 -13.27 -0.86 -21.58
CA VAL A 27 -12.39 -1.11 -20.44
C VAL A 27 -12.73 -0.13 -19.32
N VAL A 28 -13.04 -0.66 -18.14
CA VAL A 28 -13.51 0.12 -16.99
C VAL A 28 -12.85 -0.31 -15.70
N LEU A 29 -12.71 0.64 -14.78
CA LEU A 29 -12.29 0.36 -13.41
C LEU A 29 -13.27 -0.62 -12.72
N LYS A 30 -12.75 -1.45 -11.81
CA LYS A 30 -13.51 -2.48 -11.10
C LYS A 30 -14.74 -1.92 -10.37
N SER A 31 -14.61 -0.74 -9.74
CA SER A 31 -15.69 -0.03 -9.05
C SER A 31 -16.83 0.39 -10.00
N LEU A 32 -16.51 0.67 -11.26
CA LEU A 32 -17.47 1.15 -12.27
C LEU A 32 -18.02 0.03 -13.17
N ALA A 33 -17.44 -1.17 -13.12
CA ALA A 33 -17.76 -2.25 -14.05
C ALA A 33 -19.25 -2.63 -14.09
N ARG A 34 -19.90 -2.76 -12.91
CA ARG A 34 -21.32 -3.10 -12.82
C ARG A 34 -22.21 -1.98 -13.36
N GLN A 35 -21.88 -0.74 -13.03
CA GLN A 35 -22.63 0.43 -13.50
C GLN A 35 -22.52 0.59 -15.02
N MET A 36 -21.29 0.46 -15.56
CA MET A 36 -21.07 0.53 -17.01
C MET A 36 -21.81 -0.58 -17.76
N PHE A 37 -21.80 -1.82 -17.23
CA PHE A 37 -22.54 -2.92 -17.84
C PHE A 37 -24.04 -2.61 -17.93
N GLN A 38 -24.66 -2.18 -16.83
CA GLN A 38 -26.08 -1.83 -16.81
C GLN A 38 -26.40 -0.66 -17.74
N LEU A 39 -25.54 0.35 -17.75
CA LEU A 39 -25.67 1.52 -18.62
C LEU A 39 -25.61 1.11 -20.09
N LEU A 40 -24.64 0.29 -20.51
CA LEU A 40 -24.57 -0.18 -21.88
C LEU A 40 -25.81 -0.99 -22.25
N VAL A 41 -26.23 -1.94 -21.40
CA VAL A 41 -27.46 -2.71 -21.64
C VAL A 41 -28.66 -1.77 -21.88
N GLN A 42 -28.83 -0.75 -21.04
CA GLN A 42 -29.91 0.22 -21.19
C GLN A 42 -29.82 1.03 -22.50
N ARG A 43 -28.60 1.41 -22.91
CA ARG A 43 -28.39 2.34 -24.04
C ARG A 43 -28.33 1.64 -25.39
N ILE A 44 -27.77 0.43 -25.46
CA ILE A 44 -27.44 -0.22 -26.73
C ILE A 44 -28.18 -1.53 -26.98
N SER A 45 -28.75 -2.18 -25.95
CA SER A 45 -29.53 -3.41 -26.14
C SER A 45 -31.02 -3.15 -26.49
N GLY A 46 -31.47 -1.90 -26.42
CA GLY A 46 -32.80 -1.48 -26.88
C GLY A 46 -32.88 -1.32 -28.40
N LEU A 47 -33.23 -0.12 -28.88
CA LEU A 47 -33.43 0.17 -30.31
C LEU A 47 -32.21 -0.15 -31.19
N VAL A 48 -30.99 -0.01 -30.64
CA VAL A 48 -29.75 -0.30 -31.38
C VAL A 48 -29.50 -1.82 -31.50
N ASN A 49 -30.17 -2.63 -30.69
CA ASN A 49 -30.15 -4.09 -30.68
C ASN A 49 -28.74 -4.71 -30.65
N ARG A 50 -27.90 -4.23 -29.73
CA ARG A 50 -26.54 -4.74 -29.51
C ARG A 50 -26.45 -5.59 -28.25
N HIS A 51 -25.80 -6.74 -28.37
CA HIS A 51 -25.50 -7.61 -27.23
C HIS A 51 -24.33 -7.06 -26.42
N VAL A 52 -24.47 -7.05 -25.09
CA VAL A 52 -23.40 -6.71 -24.17
C VAL A 52 -22.84 -7.98 -23.56
N PHE A 53 -21.55 -8.21 -23.77
CA PHE A 53 -20.82 -9.34 -23.22
C PHE A 53 -20.04 -8.90 -21.97
N TYR A 54 -19.73 -9.85 -21.10
CA TYR A 54 -18.82 -9.66 -19.98
C TYR A 54 -17.91 -10.88 -19.86
N MET A 55 -16.61 -10.64 -19.74
CA MET A 55 -15.61 -11.71 -19.71
C MET A 55 -14.64 -11.49 -18.55
N PRO A 56 -14.96 -12.03 -17.35
CA PRO A 56 -14.04 -12.00 -16.23
C PRO A 56 -12.90 -12.98 -16.46
N PHE A 57 -11.69 -12.53 -16.16
CA PHE A 57 -10.49 -13.36 -16.27
C PHE A 57 -9.55 -13.04 -15.12
N SER A 58 -8.99 -14.07 -14.49
CA SER A 58 -8.05 -13.89 -13.38
C SER A 58 -7.02 -15.00 -13.32
N ARG A 59 -5.95 -14.77 -12.56
CA ARG A 59 -4.89 -15.76 -12.29
C ARG A 59 -5.41 -17.10 -11.75
N ARG A 60 -6.55 -17.09 -11.06
CA ARG A 60 -7.09 -18.29 -10.37
C ARG A 60 -7.73 -19.30 -11.33
N LEU A 61 -7.95 -18.92 -12.60
CA LEU A 61 -8.53 -19.81 -13.59
C LEU A 61 -7.52 -20.87 -14.02
N THR A 62 -7.89 -22.14 -13.85
CA THR A 62 -7.21 -23.26 -14.49
C THR A 62 -7.65 -23.33 -15.94
N ILE A 63 -6.74 -23.06 -16.86
CA ILE A 63 -7.05 -22.97 -18.29
C ILE A 63 -6.35 -24.11 -19.01
N GLY A 64 -7.15 -25.05 -19.52
CA GLY A 64 -6.72 -26.04 -20.49
C GLY A 64 -7.32 -25.77 -21.87
N SER A 65 -7.07 -26.67 -22.82
CA SER A 65 -7.51 -26.50 -24.22
C SER A 65 -9.02 -26.27 -24.37
N LYS A 66 -9.84 -26.92 -23.55
CA LYS A 66 -11.31 -26.76 -23.59
C LYS A 66 -11.74 -25.37 -23.15
N GLU A 67 -11.14 -24.84 -22.08
CA GLU A 67 -11.42 -23.48 -21.61
C GLU A 67 -10.96 -22.44 -22.64
N ILE A 68 -9.81 -22.66 -23.29
CA ILE A 68 -9.33 -21.80 -24.38
C ILE A 68 -10.32 -21.78 -25.54
N GLU A 69 -10.87 -22.94 -25.92
CA GLU A 69 -11.87 -23.05 -26.98
C GLU A 69 -13.17 -22.29 -26.62
N VAL A 70 -13.63 -22.40 -25.36
CA VAL A 70 -14.80 -21.63 -24.88
C VAL A 70 -14.55 -20.12 -24.97
N ILE A 71 -13.37 -19.68 -24.53
CA ILE A 71 -12.95 -18.28 -24.63
C ILE A 71 -12.94 -17.82 -26.08
N TRP A 72 -12.35 -18.63 -26.98
CA TRP A 72 -12.28 -18.37 -28.41
C TRP A 72 -13.68 -18.17 -29.01
N ASN A 73 -14.58 -19.12 -28.74
CA ASN A 73 -15.96 -19.10 -29.24
C ASN A 73 -16.73 -17.88 -28.73
N LEU A 74 -16.57 -17.49 -27.47
CA LEU A 74 -17.21 -16.28 -26.91
C LEU A 74 -16.75 -15.00 -27.61
N TYR A 75 -15.44 -14.85 -27.84
CA TYR A 75 -14.90 -13.70 -28.54
C TYR A 75 -15.37 -13.65 -30.01
N HIS A 76 -15.36 -14.78 -30.71
CA HIS A 76 -15.87 -14.86 -32.07
C HIS A 76 -17.36 -14.57 -32.17
N GLN A 77 -18.16 -15.08 -31.23
CA GLN A 77 -19.58 -14.78 -31.17
C GLN A 77 -19.80 -13.28 -30.92
N CYS A 78 -19.07 -12.69 -29.96
CA CYS A 78 -19.13 -11.25 -29.68
C CYS A 78 -18.82 -10.43 -30.93
N MET A 79 -17.76 -10.78 -31.66
CA MET A 79 -17.40 -10.12 -32.91
C MET A 79 -18.52 -10.27 -33.97
N LYS A 80 -18.97 -11.50 -34.25
CA LYS A 80 -19.91 -11.82 -35.32
C LYS A 80 -21.26 -11.10 -35.16
N VAL A 81 -21.75 -10.97 -33.94
CA VAL A 81 -23.02 -10.28 -33.66
C VAL A 81 -22.86 -8.76 -33.54
N GLY A 82 -21.63 -8.24 -33.71
CA GLY A 82 -21.31 -6.84 -33.45
C GLY A 82 -21.63 -6.45 -32.00
N GLY A 83 -21.30 -7.32 -31.05
CA GLY A 83 -21.50 -7.10 -29.62
C GLY A 83 -20.42 -6.19 -29.02
N VAL A 84 -20.73 -5.65 -27.84
CA VAL A 84 -19.81 -4.84 -27.04
C VAL A 84 -19.40 -5.62 -25.80
N LEU A 85 -18.10 -5.75 -25.56
CA LEU A 85 -17.56 -6.47 -24.40
C LEU A 85 -17.18 -5.48 -23.30
N VAL A 86 -17.75 -5.63 -22.11
CA VAL A 86 -17.31 -4.92 -20.90
C VAL A 86 -16.21 -5.73 -20.23
N ILE A 87 -15.09 -5.10 -19.92
CA ILE A 87 -13.92 -5.78 -19.36
C ILE A 87 -13.14 -4.87 -18.40
N GLN A 88 -12.41 -5.46 -17.46
CA GLN A 88 -11.54 -4.74 -16.53
C GLN A 88 -10.07 -4.82 -16.99
N PRO A 89 -9.23 -3.82 -16.67
CA PRO A 89 -7.79 -3.86 -16.90
C PRO A 89 -7.14 -5.18 -16.46
N GLU A 90 -7.48 -5.64 -15.25
CA GLU A 90 -6.97 -6.87 -14.66
C GLU A 90 -7.24 -8.08 -15.56
N HIS A 91 -8.42 -8.20 -16.17
CA HIS A 91 -8.77 -9.36 -17.00
C HIS A 91 -7.87 -9.47 -18.24
N ILE A 92 -7.60 -8.34 -18.91
CA ILE A 92 -6.75 -8.29 -20.12
C ILE A 92 -5.31 -8.66 -19.75
N LEU A 93 -4.82 -8.05 -18.67
CA LEU A 93 -3.42 -8.19 -18.26
C LEU A 93 -3.15 -9.56 -17.63
N SER A 94 -4.11 -10.10 -16.87
CA SER A 94 -4.05 -11.47 -16.37
C SER A 94 -3.98 -12.48 -17.52
N PHE A 95 -4.73 -12.27 -18.61
CA PHE A 95 -4.66 -13.15 -19.78
C PHE A 95 -3.27 -13.11 -20.43
N LYS A 96 -2.70 -11.92 -20.62
CA LYS A 96 -1.32 -11.76 -21.12
C LYS A 96 -0.30 -12.46 -20.22
N LEU A 97 -0.39 -12.26 -18.90
CA LEU A 97 0.53 -12.88 -17.94
C LEU A 97 0.40 -14.40 -17.90
N ILE A 98 -0.81 -14.97 -18.04
CA ILE A 98 -0.96 -16.43 -18.15
C ILE A 98 -0.30 -16.95 -19.43
N CYS A 99 -0.46 -16.26 -20.57
CA CYS A 99 0.21 -16.64 -21.81
C CYS A 99 1.73 -16.68 -21.65
N VAL A 100 2.32 -15.61 -21.09
CA VAL A 100 3.77 -15.54 -20.82
C VAL A 100 4.20 -16.63 -19.83
N ASN A 101 3.44 -16.82 -18.75
CA ASN A 101 3.73 -17.83 -17.74
C ASN A 101 3.80 -19.25 -18.36
N ARG A 102 2.79 -19.62 -19.14
CA ARG A 102 2.74 -20.93 -19.83
C ARG A 102 3.91 -21.14 -20.80
N LEU A 103 4.37 -20.08 -21.46
CA LEU A 103 5.54 -20.15 -22.35
C LEU A 103 6.87 -20.26 -21.59
N LEU A 104 6.95 -19.71 -20.37
CA LEU A 104 8.16 -19.73 -19.54
C LEU A 104 8.31 -21.00 -18.70
N ASP A 105 7.24 -21.75 -18.47
CA ASP A 105 7.20 -22.99 -17.67
C ASP A 105 7.97 -24.14 -18.38
N ASN A 106 9.30 -24.00 -18.47
CA ASN A 106 10.22 -24.93 -19.12
C ASN A 106 10.38 -26.26 -18.37
N ASN A 107 9.99 -26.32 -17.09
CA ASN A 107 10.19 -27.48 -16.22
C ASN A 107 9.22 -28.64 -16.46
N LYS A 108 8.33 -28.54 -17.46
CA LYS A 108 7.31 -29.57 -17.79
C LYS A 108 7.18 -29.84 -19.30
N ARG A 109 8.27 -29.69 -20.06
CA ARG A 109 8.32 -30.05 -21.49
C ARG A 109 8.09 -31.56 -21.78
N ASP A 110 7.97 -32.39 -20.75
CA ASP A 110 7.66 -33.82 -20.89
C ASP A 110 6.14 -34.12 -21.03
N GLY A 111 5.27 -33.10 -21.01
CA GLY A 111 3.82 -33.25 -21.19
C GLY A 111 3.34 -32.83 -22.58
N ILE A 112 2.95 -33.79 -23.42
CA ILE A 112 2.45 -33.63 -24.81
C ILE A 112 1.32 -32.57 -24.97
N GLY A 113 0.62 -32.19 -23.89
CA GLY A 113 -0.47 -31.20 -23.91
C GLY A 113 -0.10 -29.74 -23.58
N GLN A 114 1.01 -29.46 -22.89
CA GLN A 114 1.30 -28.10 -22.42
C GLN A 114 1.78 -27.17 -23.55
N ASP A 115 2.56 -27.71 -24.49
CA ASP A 115 2.99 -26.97 -25.67
C ASP A 115 1.81 -26.61 -26.57
N ALA A 116 0.78 -27.47 -26.61
CA ALA A 116 -0.46 -27.21 -27.34
C ALA A 116 -1.26 -26.07 -26.68
N GLU A 117 -1.46 -26.09 -25.36
CA GLU A 117 -2.16 -25.03 -24.62
C GLU A 117 -1.44 -23.67 -24.75
N ALA A 118 -0.11 -23.65 -24.61
CA ALA A 118 0.68 -22.44 -24.76
C ALA A 118 0.57 -21.87 -26.19
N SER A 119 0.59 -22.74 -27.20
CA SER A 119 0.41 -22.36 -28.60
C SER A 119 -0.99 -21.79 -28.86
N GLN A 120 -2.04 -22.43 -28.34
CA GLN A 120 -3.42 -21.98 -28.44
C GLN A 120 -3.64 -20.61 -27.77
N LEU A 121 -3.08 -20.40 -26.58
CA LEU A 121 -3.12 -19.10 -25.88
C LEU A 121 -2.40 -18.01 -26.67
N LEU A 122 -1.24 -18.32 -27.23
CA LEU A 122 -0.47 -17.38 -28.04
C LEU A 122 -1.21 -17.01 -29.33
N GLU A 123 -1.83 -17.99 -29.99
CA GLU A 123 -2.66 -17.77 -31.17
C GLU A 123 -3.85 -16.86 -30.85
N LEU A 124 -4.54 -17.13 -29.74
CA LEU A 124 -5.65 -16.29 -29.28
C LEU A 124 -5.19 -14.87 -28.95
N GLN A 125 -4.04 -14.71 -28.28
CA GLN A 125 -3.48 -13.39 -27.98
C GLN A 125 -3.19 -12.60 -29.25
N LYS A 126 -2.55 -13.22 -30.25
CA LYS A 126 -2.27 -12.59 -31.56
C LYS A 126 -3.56 -12.23 -32.30
N TRP A 127 -4.56 -13.09 -32.23
CA TRP A 127 -5.87 -12.81 -32.81
C TRP A 127 -6.55 -11.62 -32.13
N LEU A 128 -6.52 -11.55 -30.80
CA LEU A 128 -7.04 -10.40 -30.04
C LEU A 128 -6.29 -9.10 -30.37
N ASP A 129 -4.96 -9.13 -30.46
CA ASP A 129 -4.17 -7.93 -30.80
C ASP A 129 -4.47 -7.39 -32.21
N SER A 130 -5.04 -8.22 -33.10
CA SER A 130 -5.40 -7.83 -34.46
C SER A 130 -6.88 -7.45 -34.65
N HIS A 131 -7.78 -7.96 -33.80
CA HIS A 131 -9.23 -7.84 -33.96
C HIS A 131 -9.93 -7.00 -32.88
N VAL A 132 -9.24 -6.63 -31.80
CA VAL A 132 -9.83 -5.86 -30.72
C VAL A 132 -9.62 -4.36 -30.92
N ARG A 133 -10.65 -3.58 -30.58
CA ARG A 133 -10.58 -2.14 -30.41
C ARG A 133 -10.98 -1.74 -28.99
N ASP A 134 -10.04 -1.18 -28.23
CA ASP A 134 -10.22 -0.81 -26.83
C ASP A 134 -10.74 0.64 -26.69
N ILE A 135 -11.72 0.80 -25.81
CA ILE A 135 -12.32 2.07 -25.39
C ILE A 135 -12.17 2.17 -23.87
N LEU A 136 -11.35 3.10 -23.38
CA LEU A 136 -11.04 3.26 -21.97
C LEU A 136 -11.92 4.37 -21.36
N ASP A 137 -12.69 4.06 -20.33
CA ASP A 137 -13.41 5.07 -19.52
C ASP A 137 -12.64 5.32 -18.22
N GLU A 138 -12.32 6.59 -17.93
CA GLU A 138 -11.31 6.99 -16.94
C GLU A 138 -9.91 6.51 -17.34
N SER A 139 -9.49 6.90 -18.55
CA SER A 139 -8.23 6.47 -19.15
C SER A 139 -6.99 6.91 -18.37
N ASP A 140 -7.06 8.05 -17.69
CA ASP A 140 -6.04 8.55 -16.78
C ASP A 140 -5.77 7.59 -15.61
N GLU A 141 -6.84 7.09 -14.97
CA GLU A 141 -6.73 6.13 -13.88
C GLU A 141 -6.37 4.73 -14.37
N ILE A 142 -6.96 4.27 -15.48
CA ILE A 142 -6.65 2.95 -16.07
C ILE A 142 -5.19 2.84 -16.50
N LEU A 143 -4.62 3.92 -17.03
CA LEU A 143 -3.25 3.97 -17.53
C LEU A 143 -2.26 4.55 -16.51
N HIS A 144 -2.69 4.80 -15.28
CA HIS A 144 -1.85 5.40 -14.26
C HIS A 144 -0.59 4.56 -14.01
N VAL A 145 0.57 5.22 -13.93
CA VAL A 145 1.89 4.61 -13.66
C VAL A 145 2.00 3.78 -12.38
N ARG A 146 1.02 3.89 -11.46
CA ARG A 146 0.99 3.16 -10.20
C ARG A 146 0.31 1.81 -10.34
N TYR A 147 -0.49 1.63 -11.39
CA TYR A 147 -1.17 0.38 -11.64
C TYR A 147 -0.17 -0.65 -12.18
N GLN A 148 0.02 -1.72 -11.42
CA GLN A 148 0.86 -2.87 -11.79
C GLN A 148 0.17 -4.16 -11.36
N LEU A 149 0.16 -5.15 -12.25
CA LEU A 149 -0.28 -6.51 -11.95
C LEU A 149 0.94 -7.44 -11.96
N ILE A 150 1.16 -8.17 -10.87
CA ILE A 150 2.35 -9.00 -10.67
C ILE A 150 1.95 -10.46 -10.43
N TYR A 151 2.53 -11.39 -11.19
CA TYR A 151 2.47 -12.82 -10.93
C TYR A 151 3.80 -13.30 -10.35
N THR A 152 3.72 -13.89 -9.18
CA THR A 152 4.82 -14.56 -8.50
C THR A 152 5.07 -15.95 -9.06
N MET A 153 6.33 -16.34 -9.26
CA MET A 153 6.72 -17.57 -9.93
C MET A 153 7.62 -18.42 -9.04
N GLY A 154 7.47 -19.74 -9.10
CA GLY A 154 8.20 -20.71 -8.28
C GLY A 154 7.61 -20.94 -6.89
N THR A 155 8.36 -21.63 -6.04
CA THR A 155 7.94 -21.94 -4.67
C THR A 155 8.24 -20.80 -3.72
N GLN A 156 7.26 -20.48 -2.89
CA GLN A 156 7.39 -19.50 -1.83
C GLN A 156 8.47 -19.91 -0.83
N HIS A 157 9.34 -18.99 -0.44
CA HIS A 157 10.37 -19.19 0.58
C HIS A 157 10.47 -17.98 1.52
N SER A 158 11.22 -18.13 2.62
CA SER A 158 11.47 -17.02 3.55
C SER A 158 12.29 -15.92 2.90
N LEU A 159 12.08 -14.67 3.32
CA LEU A 159 12.88 -13.54 2.86
C LEU A 159 14.38 -13.75 3.11
N GLU A 160 15.20 -13.29 2.16
CA GLU A 160 16.64 -13.21 2.32
C GLU A 160 17.02 -12.45 3.61
N GLY A 161 17.90 -13.05 4.42
CA GLY A 161 18.34 -12.46 5.69
C GLY A 161 17.37 -12.66 6.86
N TYR A 162 16.39 -13.55 6.75
CA TYR A 162 15.60 -14.03 7.90
C TYR A 162 16.49 -14.70 8.97
N PRO A 163 16.28 -14.46 10.29
CA PRO A 163 15.37 -13.50 10.94
C PRO A 163 15.89 -12.07 11.05
N ASP A 164 17.19 -11.89 10.85
CA ASP A 164 17.89 -10.63 11.12
C ASP A 164 17.30 -9.42 10.42
N ARG A 165 16.72 -9.59 9.22
CA ARG A 165 16.15 -8.50 8.44
C ARG A 165 15.06 -7.74 9.19
N TRP A 166 14.13 -8.44 9.83
CA TRP A 166 13.06 -7.78 10.59
C TRP A 166 13.47 -7.44 12.02
N THR A 167 14.26 -8.28 12.68
CA THR A 167 14.73 -7.96 14.04
C THR A 167 15.63 -6.72 14.05
N THR A 168 16.48 -6.55 13.02
CA THR A 168 17.25 -5.32 12.81
C THR A 168 16.34 -4.11 12.60
N THR A 169 15.26 -4.26 11.82
CA THR A 169 14.30 -3.19 11.58
C THR A 169 13.58 -2.78 12.88
N GLN A 170 13.21 -3.74 13.72
CA GLN A 170 12.61 -3.51 15.03
C GLN A 170 13.59 -2.81 16.01
N GLN A 171 14.86 -3.22 16.03
CA GLN A 171 15.89 -2.54 16.82
C GLN A 171 16.11 -1.08 16.36
N ILE A 172 16.06 -0.83 15.05
CA ILE A 172 16.10 0.53 14.50
C ILE A 172 14.90 1.34 14.99
N PHE A 173 13.69 0.79 14.97
CA PHE A 173 12.53 1.49 15.53
C PHE A 173 12.67 1.74 17.04
N THR A 174 13.22 0.82 17.80
CA THR A 174 13.56 1.03 19.22
C THR A 174 14.46 2.26 19.39
N LEU A 175 15.53 2.37 18.59
CA LEU A 175 16.41 3.55 18.60
C LEU A 175 15.67 4.83 18.17
N VAL A 176 14.81 4.74 17.16
CA VAL A 176 13.99 5.88 16.71
C VAL A 176 13.10 6.38 17.85
N ALA A 177 12.42 5.50 18.57
CA ALA A 177 11.55 5.87 19.70
C ALA A 177 12.30 6.64 20.80
N GLU A 178 13.55 6.26 21.08
CA GLU A 178 14.38 6.90 22.09
C GLU A 178 14.86 8.29 21.66
N ILE A 179 15.26 8.47 20.40
CA ILE A 179 15.91 9.71 19.94
C ILE A 179 14.96 10.71 19.29
N ILE A 180 13.75 10.31 18.87
CA ILE A 180 12.86 11.16 18.07
C ILE A 180 12.48 12.47 18.79
N SER A 181 12.41 12.45 20.12
CA SER A 181 12.16 13.66 20.92
C SER A 181 13.29 14.70 20.76
N SER A 182 14.54 14.26 20.64
CA SER A 182 15.68 15.15 20.34
C SER A 182 15.60 15.72 18.92
N VAL A 183 15.19 14.89 17.95
CA VAL A 183 14.98 15.35 16.56
C VAL A 183 13.87 16.40 16.51
N LYS A 184 12.76 16.19 17.24
CA LYS A 184 11.67 17.17 17.37
C LYS A 184 12.15 18.48 17.99
N LEU A 185 13.03 18.46 18.99
CA LEU A 185 13.59 19.70 19.56
C LEU A 185 14.39 20.51 18.53
N LYS A 186 15.14 19.84 17.64
CA LYS A 186 15.91 20.49 16.56
C LYS A 186 15.01 20.94 15.39
N ALA A 187 13.89 20.26 15.16
CA ALA A 187 12.96 20.54 14.06
C ALA A 187 11.48 20.50 14.52
N PRO A 188 11.04 21.47 15.36
CA PRO A 188 9.78 21.39 16.10
C PRO A 188 8.52 21.44 15.25
N GLN A 189 8.59 22.08 14.07
CA GLN A 189 7.47 22.15 13.12
C GLN A 189 7.48 21.00 12.10
N SER A 190 8.51 20.18 12.11
CA SER A 190 8.77 19.15 11.10
C SER A 190 8.42 17.74 11.55
N VAL A 191 8.31 17.52 12.86
CA VAL A 191 8.11 16.20 13.44
C VAL A 191 7.01 16.27 14.50
N GLU A 192 5.99 15.44 14.33
CA GLU A 192 5.04 15.15 15.38
C GLU A 192 5.44 13.87 16.10
N VAL A 193 5.34 13.94 17.42
CA VAL A 193 5.55 12.81 18.31
C VAL A 193 4.45 12.88 19.35
N ARG A 194 3.67 11.81 19.49
CA ARG A 194 2.67 11.63 20.55
C ARG A 194 3.05 10.40 21.37
N HIS A 195 3.40 10.63 22.63
CA HIS A 195 3.69 9.57 23.60
C HIS A 195 2.39 9.16 24.32
N SER A 196 2.33 7.91 24.81
CA SER A 196 1.26 7.51 25.72
C SER A 196 1.35 8.31 27.02
N GLU A 197 0.20 8.83 27.48
CA GLU A 197 0.10 9.57 28.75
C GLU A 197 0.49 8.71 29.96
N LYS A 198 0.42 7.38 29.81
CA LYS A 198 0.60 6.40 30.89
C LYS A 198 2.04 5.91 31.05
N ASN A 199 2.92 6.21 30.10
CA ASN A 199 4.29 5.67 30.06
C ASN A 199 4.32 4.14 30.28
N ASP A 200 3.49 3.48 29.47
CA ASP A 200 3.14 2.05 29.51
C ASP A 200 4.05 1.18 28.63
N GLY A 201 5.18 1.72 28.16
CA GLY A 201 6.08 1.04 27.23
C GLY A 201 5.56 0.98 25.79
N SER A 202 4.54 1.77 25.43
CA SER A 202 4.08 1.88 24.05
C SER A 202 5.08 2.59 23.16
N PHE A 203 5.14 2.18 21.89
CA PHE A 203 5.87 2.92 20.87
C PHE A 203 5.14 4.26 20.58
N PRO A 204 5.84 5.40 20.56
CA PRO A 204 5.20 6.69 20.31
C PRO A 204 4.71 6.80 18.87
N PHE A 205 3.59 7.48 18.65
CA PHE A 205 3.18 7.84 17.29
C PHE A 205 4.15 8.87 16.73
N ILE A 206 4.72 8.59 15.54
CA ILE A 206 5.70 9.46 14.88
C ILE A 206 5.24 9.76 13.45
N SER A 207 5.28 11.03 13.08
CA SER A 207 5.11 11.47 11.70
C SER A 207 6.00 12.68 11.37
N ILE A 208 6.57 12.69 10.16
CA ILE A 208 7.41 13.79 9.67
C ILE A 208 6.63 14.57 8.60
N TYR A 209 6.48 15.88 8.81
CA TYR A 209 5.66 16.77 7.97
C TYR A 209 6.47 17.80 7.16
N SER A 210 7.81 17.84 7.30
CA SER A 210 8.58 18.91 6.68
C SER A 210 8.56 18.88 5.16
N THR A 211 8.45 20.08 4.58
CA THR A 211 8.70 20.31 3.15
C THR A 211 10.18 20.16 2.80
N ASP A 212 11.08 20.32 3.77
CA ASP A 212 12.52 20.05 3.63
C ASP A 212 12.92 18.66 4.16
N ASP A 213 14.17 18.26 3.90
CA ASP A 213 14.69 16.95 4.29
C ASP A 213 15.48 16.96 5.61
N LYS A 214 15.52 18.10 6.32
CA LYS A 214 16.39 18.27 7.49
C LYS A 214 16.04 17.31 8.63
N ALA A 215 14.75 17.16 8.93
CA ALA A 215 14.31 16.27 10.00
C ALA A 215 14.63 14.79 9.69
N GLY A 216 14.50 14.39 8.42
CA GLY A 216 14.85 13.04 7.97
C GLY A 216 16.37 12.79 8.05
N ILE A 217 17.18 13.75 7.60
CA ILE A 217 18.64 13.69 7.66
C ILE A 217 19.12 13.58 9.12
N GLU A 218 18.61 14.45 10.00
CA GLU A 218 18.95 14.46 11.42
C GLU A 218 18.56 13.15 12.12
N LEU A 219 17.39 12.60 11.79
CA LEU A 219 16.97 11.29 12.30
C LEU A 219 17.95 10.20 11.87
N VAL A 220 18.25 10.11 10.58
CA VAL A 220 19.15 9.08 10.04
C VAL A 220 20.55 9.20 10.64
N ASP A 221 21.11 10.41 10.75
CA ASP A 221 22.44 10.62 11.33
C ASP A 221 22.48 10.24 12.81
N SER A 222 21.43 10.61 13.57
CA SER A 222 21.31 10.24 14.99
C SER A 222 21.19 8.72 15.18
N VAL A 223 20.36 8.03 14.38
CA VAL A 223 20.26 6.56 14.43
C VAL A 223 21.59 5.90 14.05
N CYS A 224 22.23 6.35 12.95
CA CYS A 224 23.52 5.82 12.52
C CYS A 224 24.58 5.94 13.61
N THR A 225 24.63 7.10 14.29
CA THR A 225 25.55 7.34 15.41
C THR A 225 25.33 6.33 16.53
N GLN A 226 24.08 6.04 16.91
CA GLN A 226 23.78 5.02 17.94
C GLN A 226 24.19 3.61 17.50
N ILE A 227 23.92 3.23 16.24
CA ILE A 227 24.30 1.92 15.71
C ILE A 227 25.82 1.74 15.74
N LEU A 228 26.57 2.75 15.28
CA LEU A 228 28.03 2.74 15.28
C LEU A 228 28.62 2.73 16.70
N ALA A 229 27.89 3.24 17.69
CA ALA A 229 28.22 3.10 19.11
C ALA A 229 27.91 1.70 19.69
N GLY A 230 27.47 0.74 18.88
CA GLY A 230 27.24 -0.64 19.28
C GLY A 230 25.83 -0.91 19.84
N ARG A 231 24.86 -0.03 19.57
CA ARG A 231 23.47 -0.17 20.07
C ARG A 231 22.62 -1.18 19.28
N LEU A 232 23.17 -1.84 18.27
CA LEU A 232 22.50 -2.91 17.54
C LEU A 232 22.91 -4.27 18.15
N GLU A 233 22.10 -4.77 19.09
CA GLU A 233 22.46 -5.91 19.95
C GLU A 233 22.73 -7.19 19.14
N ASN A 234 22.05 -7.36 18.01
CA ASN A 234 22.19 -8.54 17.15
C ASN A 234 23.56 -8.58 16.43
N TYR A 235 24.28 -7.46 16.40
CA TYR A 235 25.50 -7.29 15.63
C TYR A 235 26.60 -6.57 16.41
N PRO A 236 27.42 -7.32 17.17
CA PRO A 236 28.51 -6.74 17.97
C PRO A 236 29.65 -6.16 17.11
N ILE A 237 29.58 -6.30 15.78
CA ILE A 237 30.64 -5.85 14.86
C ILE A 237 30.96 -4.36 15.02
N PHE A 238 29.97 -3.50 15.26
CA PHE A 238 30.17 -2.06 15.34
C PHE A 238 31.10 -1.66 16.49
N THR A 239 31.15 -2.45 17.57
CA THR A 239 32.07 -2.23 18.70
C THR A 239 33.53 -2.58 18.39
N ARG A 240 33.77 -3.28 17.28
CA ARG A 240 35.10 -3.81 16.89
C ARG A 240 35.71 -3.09 15.67
N LEU A 241 35.01 -2.10 15.12
CA LEU A 241 35.49 -1.35 13.96
C LEU A 241 36.62 -0.40 14.39
N SER A 242 37.65 -0.26 13.54
CA SER A 242 38.62 0.83 13.69
C SER A 242 37.98 2.18 13.34
N ASP A 243 38.50 3.28 13.85
CA ASP A 243 37.94 4.62 13.60
C ASP A 243 37.81 4.94 12.10
N ASN A 244 38.80 4.52 11.29
CA ASN A 244 38.77 4.72 9.85
C ASN A 244 37.65 3.89 9.19
N LEU A 245 37.55 2.61 9.55
CA LEU A 245 36.53 1.73 8.99
C LEU A 245 35.13 2.12 9.46
N CYS A 246 34.98 2.62 10.69
CA CYS A 246 33.73 3.16 11.22
C CYS A 246 33.21 4.32 10.36
N LYS A 247 34.07 5.29 10.00
CA LYS A 247 33.73 6.38 9.08
C LYS A 247 33.35 5.89 7.68
N GLN A 248 34.10 4.92 7.16
CA GLN A 248 33.80 4.31 5.86
C GLN A 248 32.44 3.60 5.86
N VAL A 249 32.13 2.84 6.91
CA VAL A 249 30.84 2.17 7.10
C VAL A 249 29.73 3.19 7.27
N GLN A 250 29.91 4.23 8.09
CA GLN A 250 28.93 5.32 8.24
C GLN A 250 28.59 5.94 6.89
N GLN A 251 29.60 6.30 6.11
CA GLN A 251 29.42 6.86 4.78
C GLN A 251 28.70 5.88 3.84
N PHE A 252 29.06 4.59 3.92
CA PHE A 252 28.45 3.54 3.11
C PHE A 252 26.97 3.30 3.44
N ILE A 253 26.54 3.40 4.70
CA ILE A 253 25.13 3.14 5.04
C ILE A 253 24.25 4.39 4.93
N SER A 254 24.80 5.59 5.13
CA SER A 254 24.00 6.84 5.22
C SER A 254 23.89 7.63 3.92
N LYS A 255 24.82 7.48 2.95
CA LYS A 255 24.83 8.28 1.72
C LYS A 255 24.42 7.49 0.48
N VAL A 256 23.56 8.07 -0.36
CA VAL A 256 23.17 7.49 -1.67
C VAL A 256 24.41 7.33 -2.56
N THR A 257 25.21 8.38 -2.70
CA THR A 257 26.46 8.36 -3.47
C THR A 257 27.64 8.22 -2.52
N VAL A 258 28.45 7.18 -2.74
CA VAL A 258 29.63 6.86 -1.93
C VAL A 258 30.86 6.91 -2.81
N GLU A 259 31.99 7.34 -2.24
CA GLU A 259 33.27 7.35 -2.95
C GLU A 259 33.67 5.93 -3.36
N PRO A 260 34.21 5.74 -4.59
CA PRO A 260 34.57 4.40 -5.09
C PRO A 260 35.52 3.64 -4.16
N ASP A 261 36.49 4.32 -3.56
CA ASP A 261 37.47 3.70 -2.65
C ASP A 261 36.82 3.22 -1.34
N VAL A 262 35.85 3.97 -0.82
CA VAL A 262 35.07 3.59 0.38
C VAL A 262 34.21 2.38 0.07
N ALA A 263 33.48 2.40 -1.05
CA ALA A 263 32.65 1.29 -1.47
C ALA A 263 33.48 0.01 -1.72
N LYS A 264 34.67 0.15 -2.33
CA LYS A 264 35.61 -0.94 -2.56
C LYS A 264 36.14 -1.51 -1.24
N SER A 265 36.60 -0.66 -0.32
CA SER A 265 37.11 -1.07 1.01
C SER A 265 36.07 -1.88 1.80
N VAL A 266 34.84 -1.36 1.91
CA VAL A 266 33.75 -2.05 2.64
C VAL A 266 33.38 -3.37 1.95
N ARG A 267 33.35 -3.38 0.61
CA ARG A 267 33.06 -4.60 -0.16
C ARG A 267 34.15 -5.66 0.00
N GLU A 268 35.43 -5.30 -0.08
CA GLU A 268 36.53 -6.26 0.05
C GLU A 268 36.55 -6.96 1.40
N LEU A 269 36.13 -6.26 2.47
CA LEU A 269 36.08 -6.82 3.82
C LEU A 269 34.85 -7.70 4.08
N TYR A 270 33.69 -7.31 3.58
CA TYR A 270 32.42 -7.93 4.01
C TYR A 270 31.69 -8.72 2.94
N PHE A 271 32.00 -8.56 1.66
CA PHE A 271 31.25 -9.22 0.59
C PHE A 271 31.11 -10.74 0.81
N ARG A 272 29.89 -11.27 0.65
CA ARG A 272 29.51 -12.67 0.93
C ARG A 272 29.54 -13.08 2.42
N THR A 273 29.56 -12.14 3.34
CA THR A 273 29.33 -12.40 4.77
C THR A 273 27.94 -11.91 5.19
N ASP A 274 27.42 -12.38 6.33
CA ASP A 274 26.14 -11.89 6.87
C ASP A 274 26.18 -10.40 7.21
N THR A 275 27.37 -9.88 7.56
CA THR A 275 27.59 -8.44 7.76
C THR A 275 27.29 -7.65 6.49
N TRP A 276 27.59 -8.19 5.31
CA TRP A 276 27.26 -7.50 4.05
C TRP A 276 25.76 -7.36 3.86
N ASN A 277 24.98 -8.39 4.19
CA ASN A 277 23.52 -8.34 4.12
C ASN A 277 22.97 -7.28 5.08
N LEU A 278 23.49 -7.23 6.31
CA LEU A 278 23.18 -6.15 7.26
C LEU A 278 23.51 -4.77 6.70
N LEU A 279 24.72 -4.56 6.19
CA LEU A 279 25.15 -3.26 5.67
C LEU A 279 24.29 -2.81 4.48
N LEU A 280 23.87 -3.74 3.62
CA LEU A 280 22.93 -3.46 2.53
C LEU A 280 21.53 -3.11 3.05
N LEU A 281 21.04 -3.81 4.07
CA LEU A 281 19.77 -3.48 4.72
C LEU A 281 19.80 -2.08 5.34
N LEU A 282 20.84 -1.76 6.13
CA LEU A 282 21.03 -0.43 6.72
C LEU A 282 21.13 0.64 5.63
N ARG A 283 21.86 0.35 4.54
CA ARG A 283 21.95 1.25 3.39
C ARG A 283 20.59 1.46 2.70
N GLY A 284 19.77 0.44 2.60
CA GLY A 284 18.38 0.56 2.10
C GLY A 284 17.52 1.44 3.01
N LEU A 285 17.58 1.19 4.32
CA LEU A 285 16.83 1.92 5.34
C LEU A 285 17.21 3.40 5.43
N PHE A 286 18.51 3.70 5.34
CA PHE A 286 19.05 5.04 5.55
C PHE A 286 19.35 5.77 4.24
N ALA A 287 20.37 5.35 3.49
CA ALA A 287 20.78 6.04 2.26
C ALA A 287 19.67 6.08 1.21
N HIS A 288 18.99 4.96 0.96
CA HIS A 288 17.88 4.89 0.00
C HIS A 288 16.53 5.30 0.60
N GLY A 289 16.52 5.80 1.83
CA GLY A 289 15.43 6.59 2.39
C GLY A 289 14.20 5.81 2.85
N ILE A 290 14.24 4.47 2.98
CA ILE A 290 13.06 3.69 3.38
C ILE A 290 12.56 4.12 4.76
N LEU A 291 13.43 4.36 5.75
CA LEU A 291 13.03 4.79 7.09
C LEU A 291 12.30 6.15 7.05
N VAL A 292 12.86 7.12 6.35
CA VAL A 292 12.24 8.45 6.21
C VAL A 292 10.95 8.34 5.41
N TYR A 293 10.92 7.53 4.35
CA TYR A 293 9.76 7.29 3.52
C TYR A 293 8.56 6.76 4.33
N VAL A 294 8.76 5.74 5.18
CA VAL A 294 7.65 5.19 5.98
C VAL A 294 7.15 6.13 7.07
N LEU A 295 7.97 7.06 7.55
CA LEU A 295 7.59 8.05 8.58
C LEU A 295 7.07 9.38 8.01
N LYS A 296 7.45 9.74 6.76
CA LYS A 296 7.13 11.02 6.10
C LYS A 296 6.07 10.86 5.01
N ALA A 297 6.26 9.90 4.11
CA ALA A 297 5.47 9.80 2.88
C ALA A 297 4.27 8.85 3.00
N ARG A 298 4.18 8.07 4.09
CA ARG A 298 3.09 7.13 4.34
C ARG A 298 2.38 7.48 5.64
N ARG A 299 1.08 7.74 5.54
CA ARG A 299 0.21 8.06 6.67
C ARG A 299 -0.54 6.82 7.14
N TYR A 300 -0.39 6.52 8.42
CA TYR A 300 -1.09 5.41 9.05
C TYR A 300 -2.61 5.61 8.94
N ARG A 301 -3.33 4.52 8.65
CA ARG A 301 -4.78 4.45 8.39
C ARG A 301 -5.27 5.19 7.16
N VAL A 302 -4.39 5.77 6.35
CA VAL A 302 -4.74 6.49 5.11
C VAL A 302 -4.08 5.84 3.91
N ASP A 303 -2.76 5.68 3.97
CA ASP A 303 -1.96 5.03 2.94
C ASP A 303 -1.73 3.56 3.25
N TYR A 304 -1.80 3.17 4.54
CA TYR A 304 -1.53 1.81 4.99
C TYR A 304 -2.17 1.49 6.34
N GLY A 305 -2.34 0.20 6.62
CA GLY A 305 -2.78 -0.30 7.92
C GLY A 305 -3.00 -1.81 7.92
N LEU A 306 -3.69 -2.33 8.93
CA LEU A 306 -3.97 -3.76 9.07
C LEU A 306 -5.33 -4.12 8.45
N ASP A 307 -5.35 -5.19 7.67
CA ASP A 307 -6.58 -5.90 7.31
C ASP A 307 -6.44 -7.38 7.69
N LEU A 308 -6.78 -7.68 8.95
CA LEU A 308 -6.66 -9.02 9.53
C LEU A 308 -7.56 -10.06 8.84
N SER A 309 -8.50 -9.64 7.99
CA SER A 309 -9.30 -10.56 7.18
C SER A 309 -8.54 -11.09 5.95
N GLN A 310 -7.53 -10.34 5.47
CA GLN A 310 -6.72 -10.68 4.31
C GLN A 310 -5.34 -11.24 4.71
N THR A 311 -4.62 -10.54 5.60
CA THR A 311 -3.24 -10.88 5.96
C THR A 311 -2.85 -10.26 7.30
N LEU A 312 -1.80 -10.79 7.93
CA LEU A 312 -1.21 -10.20 9.13
C LEU A 312 -0.16 -9.13 8.82
N LEU A 313 0.17 -8.88 7.54
CA LEU A 313 1.05 -7.79 7.11
C LEU A 313 0.28 -6.49 6.92
N ALA A 314 0.98 -5.36 6.95
CA ALA A 314 0.39 -4.09 6.53
C ALA A 314 0.03 -4.14 5.03
N VAL A 315 -1.15 -3.61 4.71
CA VAL A 315 -1.66 -3.48 3.34
C VAL A 315 -1.79 -2.01 2.95
N PRO A 316 -1.67 -1.66 1.66
CA PRO A 316 -2.00 -0.33 1.17
C PRO A 316 -3.48 -0.03 1.39
N TYR A 317 -3.80 1.24 1.64
CA TYR A 317 -5.16 1.73 1.74
C TYR A 317 -5.47 2.63 0.54
N HIS A 318 -6.72 2.60 0.06
CA HIS A 318 -7.19 3.53 -0.98
C HIS A 318 -7.68 4.83 -0.38
N ALA A 319 -8.23 4.76 0.83
CA ALA A 319 -8.74 5.90 1.57
C ALA A 319 -8.64 5.62 3.07
N LYS A 320 -8.98 6.61 3.88
CA LYS A 320 -8.96 6.48 5.34
C LYS A 320 -9.78 5.28 5.81
N ASP A 321 -9.14 4.36 6.51
CA ASP A 321 -9.71 3.10 7.02
C ASP A 321 -10.26 2.15 5.94
N VAL A 322 -9.85 2.32 4.68
CA VAL A 322 -10.32 1.49 3.55
C VAL A 322 -9.12 0.78 2.92
N PRO A 323 -8.87 -0.49 3.30
CA PRO A 323 -7.79 -1.27 2.72
C PRO A 323 -8.03 -1.51 1.23
N SER A 324 -6.94 -1.50 0.46
CA SER A 324 -6.93 -1.90 -0.93
C SER A 324 -7.12 -3.40 -1.04
N LEU A 325 -8.10 -3.82 -1.84
CA LEU A 325 -8.41 -5.23 -2.04
C LEU A 325 -7.25 -5.94 -2.75
N ALA A 326 -6.69 -6.98 -2.11
CA ALA A 326 -5.63 -7.82 -2.67
C ALA A 326 -4.34 -7.06 -3.07
N ALA A 327 -4.11 -5.86 -2.54
CA ALA A 327 -2.87 -5.12 -2.75
C ALA A 327 -1.86 -5.44 -1.64
N GLU A 328 -0.59 -5.49 -2.01
CA GLU A 328 0.53 -5.72 -1.10
C GLU A 328 1.65 -4.72 -1.42
N PHE A 329 2.50 -4.41 -0.43
CA PHE A 329 3.68 -3.60 -0.68
C PHE A 329 4.74 -4.40 -1.45
N GLY A 330 5.15 -3.90 -2.62
CA GLY A 330 6.09 -4.61 -3.49
C GLY A 330 7.52 -4.71 -2.94
N HIS A 331 7.94 -3.76 -2.10
CA HIS A 331 9.27 -3.74 -1.48
C HIS A 331 9.24 -4.39 -0.08
N PRO A 332 10.04 -5.43 0.18
CA PRO A 332 9.95 -6.21 1.43
C PRO A 332 10.24 -5.35 2.67
N ASP A 333 11.28 -4.51 2.64
CA ASP A 333 11.63 -3.69 3.81
C ASP A 333 10.59 -2.60 4.11
N VAL A 334 9.89 -2.09 3.08
CA VAL A 334 8.74 -1.19 3.27
C VAL A 334 7.58 -1.97 3.91
N ALA A 335 7.30 -3.19 3.44
CA ALA A 335 6.26 -4.04 4.01
C ALA A 335 6.54 -4.37 5.48
N ILE A 336 7.78 -4.76 5.83
CA ILE A 336 8.21 -5.03 7.20
C ILE A 336 8.03 -3.77 8.05
N ALA A 337 8.59 -2.64 7.62
CA ALA A 337 8.57 -1.41 8.41
C ALA A 337 7.14 -0.88 8.65
N LEU A 338 6.30 -0.88 7.61
CA LEU A 338 4.89 -0.48 7.75
C LEU A 338 4.08 -1.49 8.57
N THR A 339 4.43 -2.78 8.55
CA THR A 339 3.82 -3.79 9.43
C THR A 339 4.17 -3.50 10.88
N CYS A 340 5.45 -3.26 11.21
CA CYS A 340 5.87 -2.84 12.53
C CYS A 340 5.06 -1.63 13.02
N LEU A 341 5.08 -0.53 12.26
CA LEU A 341 4.34 0.69 12.61
C LEU A 341 2.84 0.44 12.78
N SER A 342 2.24 -0.39 11.93
CA SER A 342 0.80 -0.69 12.02
C SER A 342 0.41 -1.37 13.33
N TYR A 343 1.21 -2.33 13.80
CA TYR A 343 0.96 -2.98 15.10
C TYR A 343 1.43 -2.15 16.29
N TYR A 344 2.47 -1.33 16.14
CA TYR A 344 2.85 -0.37 17.17
C TYR A 344 1.72 0.61 17.47
N TYR A 345 1.02 1.06 16.42
CA TYR A 345 -0.06 2.05 16.56
C TYR A 345 -1.43 1.42 16.87
N ALA A 346 -1.74 0.23 16.34
CA ALA A 346 -3.00 -0.47 16.63
C ALA A 346 -2.97 -1.27 17.94
N GLY A 347 -1.79 -1.75 18.33
CA GLY A 347 -1.60 -2.79 19.33
C GLY A 347 -2.12 -4.17 18.90
N LEU A 348 -2.00 -5.13 19.81
CA LEU A 348 -2.35 -6.54 19.61
C LEU A 348 -3.76 -6.85 20.10
N THR A 349 -4.56 -7.67 19.41
CA THR A 349 -5.84 -8.13 20.00
C THR A 349 -5.62 -8.95 21.28
N ASN A 350 -6.66 -9.08 22.11
CA ASN A 350 -6.60 -9.90 23.32
C ASN A 350 -6.09 -11.32 23.04
N GLU A 351 -6.54 -11.94 21.96
CA GLU A 351 -6.09 -13.27 21.54
C GLU A 351 -4.62 -13.27 21.12
N GLN A 352 -4.14 -12.20 20.48
CA GLN A 352 -2.74 -12.05 20.09
C GLN A 352 -1.82 -11.88 21.30
N VAL A 353 -2.25 -11.13 22.32
CA VAL A 353 -1.52 -11.05 23.60
C VAL A 353 -1.46 -12.43 24.26
N ASP A 354 -2.58 -13.16 24.31
CA ASP A 354 -2.61 -14.50 24.88
C ASP A 354 -1.67 -15.45 24.11
N MET A 355 -1.60 -15.33 22.78
CA MET A 355 -0.64 -16.09 21.95
C MET A 355 0.81 -15.78 22.34
N CYS A 356 1.16 -14.51 22.57
CA CYS A 356 2.51 -14.13 22.99
C CYS A 356 2.90 -14.78 24.31
N PHE A 357 2.05 -14.73 25.35
CA PHE A 357 2.35 -15.39 26.62
C PHE A 357 2.49 -16.92 26.47
N ASN A 358 1.63 -17.54 25.67
CA ASN A 358 1.72 -18.99 25.41
C ASN A 358 3.01 -19.41 24.69
N LEU A 359 3.59 -18.51 23.87
CA LEU A 359 4.89 -18.71 23.24
C LEU A 359 6.04 -18.40 24.20
N LEU A 360 5.95 -17.32 24.99
CA LEU A 360 6.93 -16.95 26.01
C LEU A 360 7.24 -18.11 26.95
N PHE A 361 6.22 -18.83 27.43
CA PHE A 361 6.44 -19.99 28.32
C PHE A 361 7.13 -21.20 27.65
N LYS A 362 7.30 -21.17 26.33
CA LYS A 362 7.99 -22.20 25.54
C LYS A 362 9.38 -21.77 25.10
N GLU A 363 9.76 -20.52 25.35
CA GLU A 363 11.11 -20.02 25.08
C GLU A 363 12.14 -20.73 25.96
N ASP A 364 13.39 -20.75 25.50
CA ASP A 364 14.50 -21.36 26.25
C ASP A 364 14.79 -20.61 27.55
N ASP A 365 14.69 -19.26 27.52
CA ASP A 365 14.79 -18.40 28.70
C ASP A 365 13.63 -17.38 28.77
N PRO A 366 12.46 -17.82 29.28
CA PRO A 366 11.28 -16.96 29.40
C PRO A 366 11.49 -15.76 30.34
N SER A 367 12.39 -15.88 31.32
CA SER A 367 12.60 -14.83 32.32
C SER A 367 13.34 -13.64 31.73
N VAL A 368 14.33 -13.89 30.87
CA VAL A 368 15.06 -12.83 30.15
C VAL A 368 14.13 -12.11 29.18
N GLU A 369 13.35 -12.85 28.40
CA GLU A 369 12.41 -12.26 27.44
C GLU A 369 11.33 -11.44 28.16
N TYR A 370 10.72 -11.97 29.22
CA TYR A 370 9.73 -11.23 30.00
C TYR A 370 10.29 -9.96 30.66
N SER A 371 11.55 -10.01 31.10
CA SER A 371 12.23 -8.84 31.67
C SER A 371 12.39 -7.72 30.63
N SER A 372 12.57 -8.07 29.35
CA SER A 372 12.59 -7.11 28.24
C SER A 372 11.22 -6.43 28.07
N TRP A 373 10.13 -7.19 28.21
CA TRP A 373 8.75 -6.67 28.07
C TRP A 373 8.41 -5.63 29.11
N ILE A 374 8.84 -5.82 30.35
CA ILE A 374 8.49 -4.91 31.46
C ILE A 374 9.47 -3.74 31.64
N LYS A 375 10.66 -3.78 30.99
CA LYS A 375 11.76 -2.82 31.17
C LYS A 375 11.32 -1.35 31.04
N ASN A 376 10.46 -1.07 30.06
CA ASN A 376 10.02 0.29 29.73
C ASN A 376 8.59 0.61 30.22
N ASN A 377 7.99 -0.24 31.06
CA ASN A 377 6.64 -0.02 31.60
C ASN A 377 6.68 0.08 33.14
N LYS A 378 6.53 1.30 33.66
CA LYS A 378 6.54 1.56 35.11
C LYS A 378 5.21 1.24 35.80
N GLN A 379 4.16 0.93 35.04
CA GLN A 379 2.83 0.62 35.56
C GLN A 379 2.65 -0.85 35.95
N ILE A 380 3.64 -1.70 35.66
CA ILE A 380 3.59 -3.13 36.00
C ILE A 380 3.55 -3.31 37.52
N PRO A 381 2.47 -3.91 38.08
CA PRO A 381 2.35 -4.20 39.51
C PRO A 381 3.48 -5.12 39.99
N LEU A 382 3.90 -4.98 41.26
CA LEU A 382 4.98 -5.78 41.86
C LEU A 382 4.78 -7.30 41.68
N GLN A 383 3.53 -7.76 41.76
CA GLN A 383 3.18 -9.17 41.60
C GLN A 383 3.44 -9.70 40.18
N LEU A 384 3.47 -8.82 39.19
CA LEU A 384 3.68 -9.16 37.78
C LEU A 384 5.09 -8.81 37.30
N GLN A 385 6.01 -8.36 38.16
CA GLN A 385 7.39 -8.06 37.75
C GLN A 385 8.23 -9.32 37.50
N HIS A 386 7.74 -10.49 37.93
CA HIS A 386 8.39 -11.77 37.68
C HIS A 386 7.45 -12.69 36.91
N ILE A 387 8.02 -13.46 35.98
CA ILE A 387 7.24 -14.38 35.14
C ILE A 387 6.45 -15.40 35.96
N ASN A 388 6.96 -15.81 37.13
CA ASN A 388 6.27 -16.73 38.05
C ASN A 388 4.94 -16.16 38.60
N GLY A 389 4.73 -14.85 38.53
CA GLY A 389 3.48 -14.20 38.92
C GLY A 389 2.41 -14.22 37.82
N ILE A 390 2.76 -14.67 36.61
CA ILE A 390 1.87 -14.71 35.45
C ILE A 390 1.14 -16.05 35.42
N ASN A 391 -0.19 -15.99 35.45
CA ASN A 391 -1.07 -17.15 35.38
C ASN A 391 -2.10 -16.99 34.26
N MET A 392 -1.80 -17.57 33.09
CA MET A 392 -2.70 -17.53 31.93
C MET A 392 -4.03 -18.29 32.12
N LYS A 393 -4.17 -19.09 33.19
CA LYS A 393 -5.44 -19.75 33.54
C LYS A 393 -6.35 -18.85 34.38
N ASP A 394 -5.80 -17.80 34.98
CA ASP A 394 -6.57 -16.83 35.75
C ASP A 394 -7.19 -15.80 34.80
N THR A 395 -8.51 -15.94 34.58
CA THR A 395 -9.23 -15.10 33.62
C THR A 395 -9.34 -13.64 34.09
N GLU A 396 -9.35 -13.40 35.40
CA GLU A 396 -9.40 -12.06 35.97
C GLU A 396 -8.05 -11.36 35.77
N GLN A 397 -6.95 -12.05 36.08
CA GLN A 397 -5.59 -11.55 35.85
C GLN A 397 -5.37 -11.22 34.37
N CYS A 398 -5.75 -12.13 33.46
CA CYS A 398 -5.61 -11.91 32.02
C CYS A 398 -6.41 -10.69 31.53
N SER A 399 -7.67 -10.57 31.94
CA SER A 399 -8.57 -9.52 31.43
C SER A 399 -8.30 -8.14 32.01
N HIS A 400 -7.97 -8.04 33.30
CA HIS A 400 -7.83 -6.75 33.99
C HIS A 400 -6.40 -6.24 34.05
N TYR A 401 -5.40 -7.13 33.95
CA TYR A 401 -3.99 -6.76 34.06
C TYR A 401 -3.19 -7.09 32.80
N LEU A 402 -3.09 -8.36 32.40
CA LEU A 402 -2.15 -8.75 31.35
C LEU A 402 -2.51 -8.11 30.00
N ARG A 403 -3.74 -8.29 29.51
CA ARG A 403 -4.14 -7.75 28.20
C ARG A 403 -4.05 -6.22 28.16
N PRO A 404 -4.58 -5.46 29.13
CA PRO A 404 -4.43 -3.99 29.12
C PRO A 404 -2.99 -3.49 29.22
N LEU A 405 -2.11 -4.16 29.98
CA LEU A 405 -0.72 -3.73 30.17
C LEU A 405 0.18 -4.07 28.98
N PHE A 406 -0.13 -5.14 28.24
CA PHE A 406 0.74 -5.67 27.18
C PHE A 406 0.20 -5.48 25.75
N HIS A 407 -1.06 -5.07 25.56
CA HIS A 407 -1.67 -4.82 24.23
C HIS A 407 -0.84 -3.86 23.35
N HIS A 408 -0.38 -2.74 23.93
CA HIS A 408 0.41 -1.73 23.22
C HIS A 408 1.91 -1.78 23.56
N ASN A 409 2.35 -2.77 24.34
CA ASN A 409 3.74 -2.84 24.77
C ASN A 409 4.65 -3.11 23.57
N HIS A 410 5.61 -2.22 23.32
CA HIS A 410 6.45 -2.27 22.12
C HIS A 410 7.23 -3.59 22.01
N ALA A 411 7.83 -4.08 23.10
CA ALA A 411 8.58 -5.34 23.08
C ALA A 411 7.67 -6.56 22.84
N VAL A 412 6.45 -6.58 23.38
CA VAL A 412 5.48 -7.66 23.12
C VAL A 412 5.01 -7.65 21.66
N VAL A 413 4.79 -6.46 21.09
CA VAL A 413 4.47 -6.32 19.67
C VAL A 413 5.63 -6.84 18.82
N ASP A 414 6.87 -6.49 19.15
CA ASP A 414 8.04 -6.98 18.43
C ASP A 414 8.17 -8.51 18.51
N PHE A 415 7.92 -9.08 19.70
CA PHE A 415 7.87 -10.52 19.91
C PHE A 415 6.79 -11.18 19.05
N PHE A 416 5.56 -10.65 19.04
CA PHE A 416 4.45 -11.15 18.20
C PHE A 416 4.83 -11.17 16.72
N LEU A 417 5.38 -10.06 16.24
CA LEU A 417 5.75 -9.88 14.85
C LEU A 417 6.84 -10.87 14.43
N SER A 418 7.88 -11.03 15.26
CA SER A 418 9.04 -11.86 14.97
C SER A 418 8.79 -13.36 15.08
N HIS A 419 7.87 -13.80 15.94
CA HIS A 419 7.58 -15.23 16.15
C HIS A 419 6.37 -15.74 15.36
N ILE A 420 5.41 -14.86 15.02
CA ILE A 420 4.15 -15.27 14.38
C ILE A 420 4.00 -14.66 12.99
N VAL A 421 4.05 -13.32 12.90
CA VAL A 421 3.66 -12.62 11.67
C VAL A 421 4.69 -12.83 10.57
N PHE A 422 5.93 -12.41 10.77
CA PHE A 422 6.96 -12.44 9.74
C PHE A 422 7.36 -13.86 9.34
N PRO A 423 7.57 -14.83 10.26
CA PRO A 423 7.92 -16.20 9.87
C PRO A 423 6.87 -16.86 8.96
N LYS A 424 5.59 -16.51 9.13
CA LYS A 424 4.47 -17.07 8.35
C LYS A 424 4.17 -16.28 7.09
N HIS A 425 4.13 -14.95 7.18
CA HIS A 425 3.61 -14.09 6.11
C HIS A 425 4.69 -13.35 5.31
N ALA A 426 5.86 -13.05 5.89
CA ALA A 426 6.94 -12.35 5.20
C ALA A 426 7.74 -13.33 4.33
N LYS A 427 7.15 -13.63 3.18
CA LYS A 427 7.65 -14.61 2.22
C LYS A 427 7.90 -13.96 0.87
N GLU A 428 8.83 -14.53 0.13
CA GLU A 428 9.13 -14.12 -1.23
C GLU A 428 9.08 -15.28 -2.22
N PHE A 429 9.14 -14.90 -3.49
CA PHE A 429 9.15 -15.80 -4.62
C PHE A 429 10.39 -15.51 -5.46
N PRO A 430 11.03 -16.55 -6.02
CA PRO A 430 12.30 -16.40 -6.71
C PRO A 430 12.20 -15.54 -7.97
N GLN A 431 11.03 -15.50 -8.60
CA GLN A 431 10.79 -14.76 -9.83
C GLN A 431 9.42 -14.08 -9.78
N LYS A 432 9.31 -12.96 -10.49
CA LYS A 432 8.06 -12.23 -10.69
C LYS A 432 7.98 -11.80 -12.15
N ILE A 433 6.81 -11.95 -12.76
CA ILE A 433 6.47 -11.35 -14.04
C ILE A 433 5.39 -10.30 -13.80
N SER A 434 5.48 -9.16 -14.47
CA SER A 434 4.57 -8.04 -14.23
C SER A 434 4.09 -7.39 -15.51
N THR A 435 2.92 -6.79 -15.42
CA THR A 435 2.34 -5.90 -16.45
C THR A 435 1.84 -4.62 -15.80
N SER A 436 1.59 -3.59 -16.61
CA SER A 436 1.16 -2.27 -16.17
C SER A 436 0.11 -1.68 -17.12
N GLY A 437 -0.33 -0.45 -16.85
CA GLY A 437 -1.18 0.32 -17.78
C GLY A 437 -0.56 0.48 -19.18
N TRP A 438 0.77 0.46 -19.30
CA TRP A 438 1.46 0.55 -20.59
C TRP A 438 1.18 -0.66 -21.49
N ASP A 439 0.99 -1.84 -20.92
CA ASP A 439 0.64 -3.05 -21.68
C ASP A 439 -0.78 -2.98 -22.25
N LEU A 440 -1.67 -2.17 -21.66
CA LEU A 440 -3.01 -1.90 -22.20
C LEU A 440 -2.94 -0.92 -23.39
N ALA A 441 -2.03 0.05 -23.32
CA ALA A 441 -1.82 1.06 -24.35
C ALA A 441 -0.81 0.65 -25.43
N ALA A 442 -0.35 -0.61 -25.45
CA ALA A 442 0.59 -1.09 -26.45
C ALA A 442 0.05 -0.88 -27.88
N THR A 443 0.93 -0.49 -28.80
CA THR A 443 0.56 -0.26 -30.21
C THR A 443 0.02 -1.55 -30.84
N ARG A 444 -1.16 -1.47 -31.44
CA ARG A 444 -1.87 -2.58 -32.10
C ARG A 444 -2.37 -2.18 -33.49
N SER A 445 -2.93 -3.12 -34.23
CA SER A 445 -3.51 -2.87 -35.56
C SER A 445 -4.73 -1.93 -35.51
N LYS A 446 -5.51 -2.00 -34.43
CA LYS A 446 -6.63 -1.12 -34.16
C LYS A 446 -6.21 -0.10 -33.09
N TYR A 447 -6.68 1.13 -33.23
CA TYR A 447 -6.37 2.18 -32.29
C TYR A 447 -7.17 2.05 -30.99
N THR A 448 -6.55 2.43 -29.89
CA THR A 448 -7.19 2.56 -28.58
C THR A 448 -7.69 4.00 -28.41
N THR A 449 -8.89 4.18 -27.86
CA THR A 449 -9.43 5.51 -27.54
C THR A 449 -9.74 5.57 -26.05
N GLY A 450 -9.34 6.64 -25.37
CA GLY A 450 -9.61 6.85 -23.96
C GLY A 450 -10.35 8.15 -23.72
N PHE A 451 -11.16 8.19 -22.67
CA PHE A 451 -11.81 9.40 -22.21
C PHE A 451 -11.46 9.65 -20.75
N SER A 452 -10.89 10.83 -20.48
CA SER A 452 -10.54 11.29 -19.14
C SER A 452 -11.46 12.43 -18.70
N GLY A 453 -11.75 12.49 -17.40
CA GLY A 453 -12.40 13.65 -16.79
C GLY A 453 -11.42 14.76 -16.43
N THR A 454 -10.11 14.48 -16.44
CA THR A 454 -9.03 15.35 -15.99
C THR A 454 -7.96 15.52 -17.08
N ASN A 455 -7.29 16.67 -17.12
CA ASN A 455 -6.21 16.97 -18.06
C ASN A 455 -4.81 16.85 -17.41
N ASP A 456 -4.74 16.92 -16.08
CA ASP A 456 -3.46 17.07 -15.37
C ASP A 456 -2.53 15.86 -15.51
N ASN A 457 -3.10 14.67 -15.71
CA ASN A 457 -2.35 13.41 -15.81
C ASN A 457 -1.80 13.10 -17.22
N HIS A 458 -1.97 13.99 -18.20
CA HIS A 458 -1.61 13.69 -19.58
C HIS A 458 -0.11 13.41 -19.79
N HIS A 459 0.75 14.06 -19.00
CA HIS A 459 2.20 13.83 -19.01
C HIS A 459 2.60 12.45 -18.45
N LEU A 460 1.70 11.78 -17.73
CA LEU A 460 1.92 10.46 -17.13
C LEU A 460 1.38 9.32 -18.00
N LEU A 461 0.70 9.64 -19.11
CA LEU A 461 0.16 8.64 -20.01
C LEU A 461 1.28 7.92 -20.80
N PRO A 462 1.07 6.65 -21.21
CA PRO A 462 1.98 5.94 -22.08
C PRO A 462 2.32 6.74 -23.35
N LEU A 463 3.56 6.66 -23.84
CA LEU A 463 4.04 7.40 -25.02
C LEU A 463 3.27 7.07 -26.32
N SER A 464 2.57 5.95 -26.37
CA SER A 464 1.70 5.56 -27.46
C SER A 464 0.36 6.29 -27.47
N ILE A 465 0.00 6.97 -26.39
CA ILE A 465 -1.24 7.73 -26.25
C ILE A 465 -0.97 9.21 -26.53
N GLN A 466 -1.76 9.78 -27.41
CA GLN A 466 -1.75 11.20 -27.71
C GLN A 466 -3.07 11.80 -27.28
N GLN A 467 -3.00 12.87 -26.47
CA GLN A 467 -4.18 13.65 -26.13
C GLN A 467 -4.55 14.58 -27.28
N TYR A 468 -5.85 14.65 -27.54
CA TYR A 468 -6.42 15.57 -28.50
C TYR A 468 -7.40 16.50 -27.78
N ASP A 469 -7.05 17.79 -27.70
CA ASP A 469 -7.88 18.81 -27.06
C ASP A 469 -8.60 19.64 -28.13
N PRO A 470 -9.92 19.41 -28.35
CA PRO A 470 -10.69 20.22 -29.27
C PRO A 470 -10.69 21.69 -28.81
N VAL A 471 -10.60 22.63 -29.76
CA VAL A 471 -10.54 24.08 -29.48
C VAL A 471 -11.67 24.57 -28.55
N GLY A 472 -12.87 23.99 -28.66
CA GLY A 472 -14.03 24.33 -27.83
C GLY A 472 -13.97 23.84 -26.37
N GLN A 473 -12.98 23.01 -26.00
CA GLN A 473 -12.83 22.43 -24.66
C GLN A 473 -11.63 23.00 -23.89
N GLN A 474 -10.85 23.91 -24.47
CA GLN A 474 -9.68 24.51 -23.79
C GLN A 474 -10.04 25.30 -22.52
N SER A 475 -11.29 25.78 -22.41
CA SER A 475 -11.76 26.56 -21.25
C SER A 475 -12.05 25.70 -20.01
N THR A 476 -12.06 24.37 -20.08
CA THR A 476 -12.41 23.52 -18.92
C THR A 476 -11.42 23.67 -17.77
N ASN A 477 -10.12 23.84 -18.04
CA ASN A 477 -9.12 24.09 -17.00
C ASN A 477 -9.35 25.46 -16.33
N ALA A 478 -9.75 26.47 -17.11
CA ALA A 478 -10.07 27.79 -16.59
C ALA A 478 -11.34 27.77 -15.71
N LYS A 479 -12.32 26.90 -15.99
CA LYS A 479 -13.51 26.75 -15.13
C LYS A 479 -13.19 26.25 -13.73
N VAL A 480 -12.19 25.37 -13.58
CA VAL A 480 -11.75 24.91 -12.25
C VAL A 480 -11.15 26.07 -11.47
N LEU A 481 -10.30 26.88 -12.11
CA LEU A 481 -9.74 28.08 -11.49
C LEU A 481 -10.83 29.09 -11.15
N ASP A 482 -11.78 29.32 -12.05
CA ASP A 482 -12.93 30.21 -11.81
C ASP A 482 -13.74 29.77 -10.58
N CYS A 483 -14.02 28.46 -10.47
CA CYS A 483 -14.65 27.89 -9.28
C CYS A 483 -13.82 28.11 -8.01
N LEU A 484 -12.52 27.82 -8.04
CA LEU A 484 -11.64 28.00 -6.87
C LEU A 484 -11.52 29.47 -6.43
N LEU A 485 -11.64 30.40 -7.37
CA LEU A 485 -11.54 31.84 -7.13
C LEU A 485 -12.89 32.50 -6.80
N CYS A 486 -14.00 31.75 -6.83
CA CYS A 486 -15.29 32.26 -6.37
C CYS A 486 -15.18 32.80 -4.93
N PRO A 487 -15.80 33.95 -4.61
CA PRO A 487 -15.71 34.56 -3.27
C PRO A 487 -16.08 33.62 -2.12
N GLU A 488 -17.01 32.69 -2.35
CA GLU A 488 -17.46 31.67 -1.40
C GLU A 488 -16.35 30.69 -1.01
N ASN A 489 -15.37 30.48 -1.89
CA ASN A 489 -14.21 29.61 -1.65
C ASN A 489 -13.00 30.38 -1.11
N ASN A 490 -13.06 31.71 -1.03
CA ASN A 490 -11.97 32.57 -0.57
C ASN A 490 -12.00 32.80 0.96
N HIS A 491 -12.21 31.72 1.72
CA HIS A 491 -12.17 31.73 3.18
C HIS A 491 -11.30 30.60 3.69
N TYR A 492 -10.35 30.92 4.58
CA TYR A 492 -9.55 29.93 5.28
C TYR A 492 -9.39 30.32 6.75
N GLN A 493 -9.41 29.33 7.63
CA GLN A 493 -9.12 29.53 9.05
C GLN A 493 -7.95 28.63 9.45
N CYS A 494 -6.90 29.23 9.99
CA CYS A 494 -5.79 28.48 10.59
C CYS A 494 -6.16 28.12 12.03
N THR A 495 -6.36 26.84 12.30
CA THR A 495 -6.78 26.34 13.62
C THR A 495 -5.60 26.08 14.57
N GLY A 496 -4.36 26.33 14.15
CA GLY A 496 -3.14 26.06 14.92
C GLY A 496 -2.73 24.58 14.91
N SER A 497 -1.50 24.28 15.32
CA SER A 497 -0.98 22.90 15.37
C SER A 497 -1.37 22.21 16.69
N SER A 498 -1.96 21.02 16.62
CA SER A 498 -2.32 20.11 17.74
C SER A 498 -3.73 20.22 18.34
N LEU A 499 -4.76 20.58 17.58
CA LEU A 499 -6.13 20.30 18.02
C LEU A 499 -6.42 18.79 17.95
N THR A 500 -7.05 18.26 18.99
CA THR A 500 -7.68 16.94 18.92
C THR A 500 -8.84 16.99 17.93
N THR A 501 -9.26 15.84 17.39
CA THR A 501 -10.43 15.81 16.49
C THR A 501 -11.66 16.43 17.17
N VAL A 502 -11.87 16.17 18.46
CA VAL A 502 -12.97 16.78 19.22
C VAL A 502 -12.85 18.30 19.30
N GLY A 503 -11.65 18.82 19.58
CA GLY A 503 -11.40 20.27 19.59
C GLY A 503 -11.66 20.92 18.23
N PHE A 504 -11.27 20.24 17.14
CA PHE A 504 -11.59 20.70 15.80
C PHE A 504 -13.09 20.72 15.52
N LEU A 505 -13.83 19.66 15.88
CA LEU A 505 -15.28 19.60 15.70
C LEU A 505 -16.00 20.73 16.45
N GLN A 506 -15.52 21.10 17.65
CA GLN A 506 -16.03 22.25 18.39
C GLN A 506 -15.80 23.58 17.65
N LEU A 507 -14.67 23.74 16.96
CA LEU A 507 -14.45 24.93 16.13
C LEU A 507 -15.36 24.93 14.89
N LEU A 508 -15.61 23.75 14.32
CA LEU A 508 -16.41 23.58 13.11
C LEU A 508 -17.89 23.91 13.34
N ILE A 509 -18.48 23.47 14.45
CA ILE A 509 -19.89 23.78 14.77
C ILE A 509 -20.15 25.25 15.10
N ASN A 510 -19.10 26.02 15.42
CA ASN A 510 -19.18 27.44 15.74
C ASN A 510 -19.02 28.35 14.50
N GLN A 511 -18.89 27.79 13.30
CA GLN A 511 -18.75 28.55 12.06
C GLN A 511 -20.10 29.09 11.57
N ASP A 512 -20.07 30.28 10.97
CA ASP A 512 -21.19 30.91 10.26
C ASP A 512 -20.74 31.23 8.82
N PRO A 513 -21.38 30.66 7.78
CA PRO A 513 -22.54 29.77 7.82
C PRO A 513 -22.24 28.38 8.38
N GLU A 514 -23.30 27.70 8.86
CA GLU A 514 -23.20 26.34 9.37
C GLU A 514 -22.55 25.39 8.34
N ILE A 515 -21.46 24.75 8.74
CA ILE A 515 -20.79 23.73 7.94
C ILE A 515 -21.60 22.44 8.02
N ARG A 516 -22.08 21.95 6.86
CA ARG A 516 -22.87 20.71 6.75
C ARG A 516 -22.10 19.52 6.16
N VAL A 517 -20.94 19.80 5.57
CA VAL A 517 -20.08 18.82 4.92
C VAL A 517 -18.65 19.06 5.38
N LEU A 518 -18.00 17.99 5.84
CA LEU A 518 -16.60 17.98 6.23
C LEU A 518 -15.83 17.05 5.29
N LEU A 519 -14.78 17.58 4.66
CA LEU A 519 -13.86 16.82 3.81
C LEU A 519 -12.46 16.87 4.44
N ASP A 520 -12.01 15.76 5.03
CA ASP A 520 -10.68 15.64 5.62
C ASP A 520 -9.64 15.22 4.56
N VAL A 521 -9.24 16.16 3.71
CA VAL A 521 -8.24 15.92 2.64
C VAL A 521 -6.83 15.74 3.23
N GLY A 522 -6.57 16.32 4.40
CA GLY A 522 -5.25 16.28 5.05
C GLY A 522 -5.02 15.03 5.89
N ALA A 523 -6.04 14.20 6.10
CA ALA A 523 -6.04 13.17 7.13
C ALA A 523 -5.61 13.72 8.49
N GLN A 524 -6.20 14.85 8.90
CA GLN A 524 -5.88 15.51 10.16
C GLN A 524 -6.56 14.83 11.36
N MET A 525 -7.63 14.06 11.11
CA MET A 525 -8.46 13.44 12.14
C MET A 525 -8.17 11.95 12.32
N LEU A 526 -6.89 11.58 12.52
CA LEU A 526 -6.48 10.17 12.61
C LEU A 526 -6.85 9.48 13.92
N ASP A 527 -7.17 10.25 14.97
CA ASP A 527 -7.52 9.73 16.29
C ASP A 527 -8.90 9.07 16.35
N LEU A 528 -9.80 9.35 15.39
CA LEU A 528 -11.14 8.73 15.31
C LEU A 528 -11.37 8.01 13.98
N HIS A 529 -12.05 6.86 14.02
CA HIS A 529 -12.62 6.24 12.81
C HIS A 529 -13.72 7.11 12.21
N ASN A 530 -13.99 6.95 10.90
CA ASN A 530 -15.02 7.73 10.20
C ASN A 530 -16.40 7.67 10.89
N LYS A 531 -16.78 6.49 11.40
CA LYS A 531 -18.04 6.31 12.13
C LYS A 531 -18.05 7.03 13.49
N GLU A 532 -16.91 7.06 14.18
CA GLU A 532 -16.76 7.73 15.47
C GLU A 532 -16.73 9.24 15.30
N LEU A 533 -16.01 9.74 14.30
CA LEU A 533 -16.01 11.14 13.89
C LEU A 533 -17.43 11.63 13.63
N ALA A 534 -18.19 10.90 12.80
CA ALA A 534 -19.57 11.24 12.48
C ALA A 534 -20.46 11.26 13.73
N LYS A 535 -20.32 10.27 14.62
CA LYS A 535 -21.06 10.22 15.90
C LYS A 535 -20.69 11.39 16.81
N SER A 536 -19.41 11.70 16.95
CA SER A 536 -18.92 12.80 17.78
C SER A 536 -19.45 14.13 17.26
N TRP A 537 -19.40 14.36 15.94
CA TRP A 537 -19.92 15.59 15.34
C TRP A 537 -21.44 15.71 15.54
N LEU A 538 -22.19 14.64 15.29
CA LEU A 538 -23.63 14.61 15.52
C LEU A 538 -24.01 14.83 16.99
N SER A 539 -23.20 14.36 17.94
CA SER A 539 -23.45 14.57 19.37
C SER A 539 -23.26 16.01 19.81
N LEU A 540 -22.48 16.80 19.05
CA LEU A 540 -22.20 18.20 19.34
C LEU A 540 -23.23 19.15 18.70
N GLN A 541 -24.03 18.68 17.74
CA GLN A 541 -25.08 19.46 17.09
C GLN A 541 -26.47 19.10 17.64
N SER A 542 -27.26 20.12 17.97
CA SER A 542 -28.61 19.95 18.55
C SER A 542 -29.74 19.79 17.52
N CYS A 543 -29.48 19.62 16.21
CA CYS A 543 -30.53 19.40 15.20
C CYS A 543 -30.01 18.67 13.92
N LEU A 544 -30.85 17.81 13.33
CA LEU A 544 -30.55 16.81 12.29
C LEU A 544 -30.14 17.37 10.90
N SER A 545 -28.99 16.92 10.36
CA SER A 545 -28.82 16.04 9.18
C SER A 545 -27.41 16.21 8.58
N VAL A 546 -26.43 15.43 9.05
CA VAL A 546 -25.03 15.50 8.58
C VAL A 546 -24.76 14.37 7.59
N VAL A 547 -24.19 14.71 6.43
CA VAL A 547 -23.63 13.75 5.47
C VAL A 547 -22.11 13.80 5.59
N CYS A 548 -21.53 12.82 6.27
CA CYS A 548 -20.09 12.57 6.21
C CYS A 548 -19.81 11.75 4.94
N SER A 549 -19.29 12.37 3.89
CA SER A 549 -18.80 11.69 2.70
C SER A 549 -17.30 11.93 2.55
N ASN A 550 -16.50 10.88 2.65
CA ASN A 550 -15.12 10.93 2.15
C ASN A 550 -15.19 10.75 0.63
N LEU A 551 -14.94 11.83 -0.11
CA LEU A 551 -14.66 11.77 -1.53
C LEU A 551 -13.14 11.78 -1.72
N LEU A 552 -12.60 10.56 -1.84
CA LEU A 552 -11.67 10.05 -2.86
C LEU A 552 -10.83 8.91 -2.28
#